data_AF-A0A061PBQ1-F1
#
_entry.id   AF-A0A061PBQ1-F1
#
_cell.length_a   1.000
_cell.length_b   1.000
_cell.length_c   1.000
_cell.angle_alpha   90.00
_cell.angle_beta   90.00
_cell.angle_gamma   90.00
#
_symmetry.space_group_name_H-M   'P 1'
#
loop_
_entity.id
_entity.type
_entity.pdbx_description
1 polymer ?
#
loop_
_entity_poly.entity_id
_entity_poly.type
_entity_poly.pdbx_seq_one_letter_code
_entity_poly.pdbx_strand_id
1 'polypeptide(L)'
;MPLPSNQSLNNIAVGAANEQFTISEAGTYQISYSLRFTAGVLVSSRVLQNGVAIPQSVVSPTVALTNASANFIVTLAAGDTITLQLFGLLGAAILQGGQGAALSIVRIA
;
A
#
# COMPACT_ATOMS: atom_id res chain seq x y z
N MET A 1 9.37 -0.11 0.34
CA MET A 1 9.40 -1.59 0.32
C MET A 1 8.92 -2.06 -1.05
N PRO A 2 9.74 -2.76 -1.84
CA PRO A 2 9.37 -3.18 -3.18
C PRO A 2 8.29 -4.25 -3.14
N LEU A 3 7.25 -4.10 -3.95
CA LEU A 3 6.17 -5.08 -4.08
C LEU A 3 6.52 -6.18 -5.09
N PRO A 4 6.11 -7.45 -4.87
CA PRO A 4 6.22 -8.51 -5.86
C PRO A 4 5.42 -8.18 -7.14
N SER A 5 5.93 -8.61 -8.29
CA SER A 5 5.54 -8.17 -9.64
C SER A 5 4.13 -8.57 -10.11
N ASN A 6 3.32 -9.23 -9.29
CA ASN A 6 1.97 -9.70 -9.66
C ASN A 6 0.90 -8.62 -9.46
N GLN A 7 1.18 -7.41 -9.95
CA GLN A 7 0.27 -6.27 -9.83
C GLN A 7 -0.72 -6.28 -10.99
N SER A 8 -2.02 -6.30 -10.70
CA SER A 8 -3.04 -6.04 -11.72
C SER A 8 -3.09 -4.53 -11.94
N LEU A 9 -2.49 -4.07 -13.03
CA LEU A 9 -2.34 -2.67 -13.36
C LEU A 9 -3.17 -2.36 -14.60
N ASN A 10 -4.25 -1.61 -14.42
CA ASN A 10 -4.95 -0.96 -15.53
C ASN A 10 -4.70 0.54 -15.41
N ASN A 11 -3.96 1.08 -16.38
CA ASN A 11 -3.70 2.52 -16.55
C ASN A 11 -2.79 3.17 -15.48
N ILE A 12 -1.84 2.44 -14.88
CA ILE A 12 -0.90 2.96 -13.85
C ILE A 12 0.55 2.68 -14.26
N ALA A 13 1.40 3.72 -14.20
CA ALA A 13 2.85 3.58 -14.36
C ALA A 13 3.51 3.24 -13.02
N VAL A 14 4.43 2.28 -13.03
CA VAL A 14 5.12 1.77 -11.83
C VAL A 14 6.58 2.21 -11.83
N GLY A 15 7.02 2.84 -10.74
CA GLY A 15 8.42 3.26 -10.58
C GLY A 15 9.40 2.09 -10.47
N ALA A 16 10.70 2.34 -10.67
CA ALA A 16 11.77 1.32 -10.78
C ALA A 16 11.94 0.37 -9.56
N ALA A 17 11.33 0.68 -8.42
CA ALA A 17 11.29 -0.17 -7.23
C ALA A 17 9.93 -0.85 -6.98
N ASN A 18 8.92 -0.64 -7.83
CA ASN A 18 7.52 -1.05 -7.62
C ASN A 18 6.86 -0.44 -6.38
N GLU A 19 7.26 0.79 -6.00
CA GLU A 19 6.88 1.46 -4.75
C GLU A 19 6.00 2.69 -4.96
N GLN A 20 6.01 3.27 -6.15
CA GLN A 20 5.27 4.49 -6.47
C GLN A 20 4.43 4.25 -7.72
N PHE A 21 3.14 4.54 -7.58
CA PHE A 21 2.12 4.35 -8.59
C PHE A 21 1.56 5.70 -9.00
N THR A 22 1.70 6.07 -10.26
CA THR A 22 1.22 7.36 -10.75
C THR A 22 -0.15 7.21 -11.39
N ILE A 23 -1.12 8.00 -10.92
CA ILE A 23 -2.47 8.07 -11.45
C ILE A 23 -2.46 8.85 -12.76
N SER A 24 -3.01 8.27 -13.82
CA SER A 24 -3.02 8.87 -15.16
C SER A 24 -4.30 9.66 -15.45
N GLU A 25 -5.40 9.35 -14.77
CA GLU A 25 -6.71 9.98 -14.98
C GLU A 25 -7.32 10.37 -13.63
N ALA A 26 -7.95 11.54 -13.55
CA ALA A 26 -8.66 11.91 -12.34
C ALA A 26 -9.91 11.03 -12.17
N GLY A 27 -10.23 10.67 -10.93
CA GLY A 27 -11.39 9.82 -10.68
C GLY A 27 -11.51 9.37 -9.23
N THR A 28 -12.50 8.52 -8.99
CA THR A 28 -12.69 7.85 -7.70
C THR A 28 -12.08 6.47 -7.76
N TYR A 29 -11.23 6.16 -6.79
CA TYR A 29 -10.46 4.93 -6.74
C TYR A 29 -10.79 4.15 -5.48
N GLN A 30 -11.04 2.85 -5.62
CA GLN A 30 -10.95 1.90 -4.54
C GLN A 30 -9.49 1.44 -4.42
N ILE A 31 -8.90 1.63 -3.24
CA ILE A 31 -7.55 1.17 -2.92
C ILE A 31 -7.63 0.13 -1.82
N SER A 32 -6.94 -0.99 -2.01
CA SER A 32 -6.76 -1.98 -0.97
C SER A 32 -5.32 -2.48 -0.91
N TYR A 33 -4.86 -2.85 0.28
CA TYR A 33 -3.58 -3.52 0.45
C TYR A 33 -3.68 -4.70 1.41
N SER A 34 -2.73 -5.64 1.27
CA SER A 34 -2.51 -6.70 2.24
C SER A 34 -1.02 -6.94 2.45
N LEU A 35 -0.64 -7.17 3.70
CA LEU A 35 0.71 -7.43 4.16
C LEU A 35 0.70 -8.72 4.96
N ARG A 36 1.68 -9.59 4.75
CA ARG A 36 1.87 -10.83 5.49
C ARG A 36 3.32 -10.95 5.95
N PHE A 37 3.52 -11.13 7.25
CA PHE A 37 4.82 -11.23 7.89
C PHE A 37 5.15 -12.68 8.26
N THR A 38 6.44 -13.02 8.35
CA THR A 38 6.90 -14.37 8.75
C THR A 38 6.70 -14.64 10.24
N ALA A 39 6.63 -13.59 11.07
CA ALA A 39 6.38 -13.65 12.51
C ALA A 39 5.53 -12.45 12.94
N GLY A 40 5.06 -12.47 14.19
CA GLY A 40 4.35 -11.33 14.78
C GLY A 40 5.30 -10.12 14.91
N VAL A 41 4.94 -9.00 14.28
CA VAL A 41 5.72 -7.76 14.34
C VAL A 41 4.81 -6.60 14.77
N LEU A 42 5.31 -5.74 15.64
CA LEU A 42 4.66 -4.48 16.00
C LEU A 42 5.08 -3.39 14.99
N VAL A 43 4.37 -3.33 13.86
CA VAL A 43 4.62 -2.40 12.76
C VAL A 43 3.32 -1.76 12.31
N SER A 44 3.38 -0.47 11.99
CA SER A 44 2.25 0.24 11.38
C SER A 44 2.38 0.26 9.86
N SER A 45 1.25 0.29 9.15
CA SER A 45 1.19 0.43 7.70
C SER A 45 0.24 1.53 7.27
N ARG A 46 0.52 2.17 6.13
CA ARG A 46 -0.34 3.20 5.54
C ARG A 46 -0.08 3.35 4.04
N VAL A 47 -1.05 3.92 3.35
CA VAL A 47 -0.91 4.43 1.99
C VAL A 47 -0.67 5.94 2.03
N LEU A 48 0.27 6.41 1.21
CA LEU A 48 0.57 7.82 0.99
C LEU A 48 0.03 8.28 -0.37
N GLN A 49 -0.59 9.46 -0.40
CA GLN A 49 -0.88 10.24 -1.61
C GLN A 49 0.09 11.42 -1.64
N ASN A 50 0.96 11.51 -2.65
CA ASN A 50 1.96 12.58 -2.78
C ASN A 50 2.82 12.77 -1.51
N GLY A 51 3.17 11.66 -0.85
CA GLY A 51 3.93 11.66 0.40
C GLY A 51 3.12 11.93 1.67
N VAL A 52 1.84 12.28 1.56
CA VAL A 52 0.94 12.54 2.69
C VAL A 52 0.08 11.32 2.99
N ALA A 53 -0.07 10.94 4.26
CA ALA A 53 -0.82 9.76 4.65
C ALA A 53 -2.32 9.91 4.37
N ILE A 54 -2.94 8.88 3.79
CA ILE A 54 -4.38 8.76 3.70
C ILE A 54 -4.90 8.17 5.02
N PRO A 55 -5.66 8.89 5.85
CA PRO A 55 -6.04 8.43 7.19
C PRO A 55 -6.80 7.09 7.19
N GLN A 56 -7.66 6.84 6.20
CA GLN A 56 -8.44 5.60 6.09
C GLN A 56 -7.58 4.35 5.83
N SER A 57 -6.31 4.54 5.44
CA SER A 57 -5.40 3.45 5.11
C SER A 57 -4.53 3.00 6.30
N VAL A 58 -4.56 3.75 7.41
CA VAL A 58 -3.63 3.55 8.53
C VAL A 58 -4.04 2.34 9.36
N VAL A 59 -3.12 1.39 9.52
CA VAL A 59 -3.22 0.29 10.47
C VAL A 59 -2.08 0.44 11.46
N SER A 60 -2.41 0.76 12.71
CA SER A 60 -1.43 0.98 13.79
C SER A 60 -1.74 0.07 14.97
N PRO A 61 -1.22 -1.16 14.97
CA PRO A 61 -1.54 -2.13 16.00
C PRO A 61 -0.78 -1.84 17.31
N THR A 62 -1.43 -2.13 18.43
CA THR A 62 -0.82 -2.07 19.77
C THR A 62 -0.24 -3.42 20.22
N VAL A 63 -0.54 -4.49 19.47
CA VAL A 63 -0.04 -5.85 19.68
C VAL A 63 0.57 -6.35 18.38
N ALA A 64 1.59 -7.21 18.46
CA ALA A 64 2.25 -7.76 17.28
C ALA A 64 1.25 -8.51 16.36
N LEU A 65 1.29 -8.22 15.06
CA LEU A 65 0.46 -8.86 14.05
C LEU A 65 1.31 -9.61 13.03
N THR A 66 0.75 -10.67 12.46
CA THR A 66 1.33 -11.39 11.31
C THR A 66 0.78 -10.91 9.98
N ASN A 67 -0.20 -10.00 10.00
CA ASN A 67 -0.82 -9.44 8.81
C ASN A 67 -1.36 -8.03 9.07
N ALA A 68 -1.46 -7.23 8.01
CA ALA A 68 -2.11 -5.93 8.02
C ALA A 68 -2.79 -5.67 6.68
N SER A 69 -3.98 -5.07 6.68
CA SER A 69 -4.72 -4.75 5.47
C SER A 69 -5.65 -3.56 5.68
N ALA A 70 -5.94 -2.84 4.60
CA ALA A 70 -6.98 -1.82 4.56
C ALA A 70 -7.66 -1.84 3.19
N ASN A 71 -8.91 -1.36 3.14
CA ASN A 71 -9.68 -1.15 1.92
C ASN A 71 -10.46 0.15 2.08
N PHE A 72 -10.29 1.08 1.14
CA PHE A 72 -10.89 2.42 1.23
C PHE A 72 -11.12 3.01 -0.15
N ILE A 73 -11.91 4.08 -0.20
CA ILE A 73 -12.18 4.85 -1.42
C ILE A 73 -11.60 6.24 -1.25
N VAL A 74 -10.95 6.76 -2.30
CA VAL A 74 -10.36 8.09 -2.33
C VAL A 74 -10.49 8.70 -3.73
N THR A 75 -10.68 10.01 -3.80
CA THR A 75 -10.63 10.76 -5.07
C THR A 75 -9.19 11.15 -5.34
N LEU A 76 -8.70 10.83 -6.54
CA LEU A 76 -7.33 11.13 -6.97
C LEU A 76 -7.36 12.00 -8.22
N ALA A 77 -6.39 12.89 -8.34
CA ALA A 77 -6.15 13.68 -9.53
C ALA A 77 -5.15 12.96 -10.45
N ALA A 78 -5.19 13.29 -11.75
CA ALA A 78 -4.13 12.89 -12.67
C ALA A 78 -2.79 13.48 -12.20
N GLY A 79 -1.74 12.66 -12.15
CA GLY A 79 -0.43 13.00 -11.63
C GLY A 79 -0.22 12.65 -10.15
N ASP A 80 -1.28 12.30 -9.40
CA ASP A 80 -1.12 11.85 -8.02
C ASP A 80 -0.26 10.59 -7.93
N THR A 81 0.56 10.50 -6.89
CA THR A 81 1.40 9.35 -6.61
C THR A 81 0.92 8.60 -5.38
N ILE A 82 0.81 7.29 -5.49
CA ILE A 82 0.40 6.38 -4.43
C ILE A 82 1.57 5.50 -4.01
N THR A 83 1.80 5.37 -2.70
CA THR A 83 2.86 4.52 -2.13
C THR A 83 2.37 3.78 -0.89
N LEU A 84 2.67 2.49 -0.79
CA LEU A 84 2.46 1.70 0.43
C LEU A 84 3.70 1.77 1.32
N GLN A 85 3.52 2.13 2.59
CA GLN A 85 4.62 2.34 3.54
C GLN A 85 4.39 1.56 4.85
N LEU A 86 5.46 0.90 5.32
CA LEU A 86 5.60 0.46 6.71
C LEU A 86 6.30 1.56 7.53
N PHE A 87 5.83 1.83 8.75
CA PHE A 87 6.39 2.86 9.62
C PHE A 87 6.24 2.50 11.12
N GLY A 88 6.88 3.28 11.99
CA GLY A 88 6.79 3.10 13.45
C GLY A 88 7.40 1.80 13.96
N LEU A 89 8.31 1.19 13.19
CA LEU A 89 8.92 -0.10 13.49
C LEU A 89 10.16 0.07 14.37
N LEU A 90 10.22 -0.68 15.48
CA LEU A 90 11.41 -0.81 16.34
C LEU A 90 12.20 -2.08 15.99
N GLY A 91 12.62 -2.22 14.72
CA GLY A 91 13.32 -3.43 14.24
C GLY A 91 13.21 -3.64 12.72
N ALA A 92 13.26 -4.91 12.30
CA ALA A 92 13.04 -5.31 10.91
C ALA A 92 11.75 -6.12 10.78
N ALA A 93 10.97 -5.85 9.74
CA ALA A 93 9.79 -6.63 9.38
C ALA A 93 10.14 -7.48 8.16
N ILE A 94 9.99 -8.80 8.27
CA ILE A 94 10.24 -9.73 7.17
C ILE A 94 8.89 -10.14 6.60
N LEU A 95 8.69 -9.85 5.31
CA LEU A 95 7.51 -10.30 4.58
C LEU A 95 7.61 -11.79 4.25
N GLN A 96 6.47 -12.46 4.17
CA GLN A 96 6.39 -13.83 3.66
C GLN A 96 6.83 -13.90 2.19
N GLY A 97 7.44 -15.01 1.79
CA GLY A 97 7.73 -15.28 0.38
C GLY A 97 6.46 -15.34 -0.47
N GLY A 98 6.57 -15.02 -1.76
CA GLY A 98 5.43 -14.93 -2.67
C GLY A 98 4.71 -13.58 -2.56
N GLN A 99 3.44 -13.58 -2.20
CA GLN A 99 2.56 -12.40 -2.16
C GLN A 99 2.76 -11.49 -0.92
N GLY A 100 3.87 -11.60 -0.19
CA GLY A 100 4.06 -10.98 1.14
C GLY A 100 3.60 -9.53 1.31
N ALA A 101 3.56 -8.75 0.23
CA ALA A 101 2.76 -7.53 0.14
C ALA A 101 1.99 -7.46 -1.18
N ALA A 102 0.78 -6.91 -1.14
CA ALA A 102 -0.06 -6.66 -2.30
C ALA A 102 -0.75 -5.29 -2.18
N LEU A 103 -0.86 -4.56 -3.29
CA LEU A 103 -1.60 -3.30 -3.42
C LEU A 103 -2.48 -3.39 -4.67
N SER A 104 -3.74 -2.98 -4.54
CA SER A 104 -4.70 -2.88 -5.63
C SER A 104 -5.27 -1.47 -5.66
N ILE A 105 -5.31 -0.88 -6.86
CA ILE A 105 -5.81 0.47 -7.13
C ILE A 105 -6.74 0.33 -8.32
N VAL A 106 -8.04 0.52 -8.11
CA VAL A 106 -9.07 0.31 -9.14
C VAL A 106 -9.92 1.57 -9.24
N ARG A 107 -10.03 2.14 -10.43
CA ARG A 107 -10.95 3.25 -10.69
C ARG A 107 -12.39 2.72 -10.75
N ILE A 108 -13.29 3.38 -10.05
CA ILE A 108 -14.72 3.00 -9.95
C ILE A 108 -15.68 4.08 -10.44
N ALA A 109 -15.22 5.33 -10.61
CA ALA A 109 -15.95 6.43 -11.24
C ALA A 109 -14.99 7.47 -11.81
#